data_AF-A0A494SSA1-F1
#
_entry.id   AF-A0A494SSA1-F1
#
_cell.length_a   1.000
_cell.length_b   1.000
_cell.length_c   1.000
_cell.angle_alpha   90.00
_cell.angle_beta   90.00
_cell.angle_gamma   90.00
#
_symmetry.space_group_name_H-M   'P 1'
#
loop_
_entity.id
_entity.type
_entity.pdbx_description
1 polymer ?
#
loop_
_entity_poly.entity_id
_entity_poly.type
_entity_poly.pdbx_seq_one_letter_code
_entity_poly.pdbx_strand_id
1 'polypeptide(L)'
;MGDEMYTETAVQIDAAVSARKYSSDMVDDLARLGRDVEDLLQVWTGGAADSYGQSWAELKSAIEVIAGDLEQIGDLVGESARDYERAESDNATTFSSTKMLRL
;
A
#
# COMPACT_ATOMS: atom_id res chain seq x y z
N MET A 1 29.37 -0.71 4.09
CA MET A 1 28.30 -1.61 4.57
C MET A 1 27.12 -0.85 5.16
N GLY A 2 27.30 0.28 5.88
CA GLY A 2 26.17 1.11 6.32
C GLY A 2 25.43 1.83 5.18
N ASP A 3 26.16 2.44 4.25
CA ASP A 3 25.58 3.30 3.19
C ASP A 3 24.59 2.56 2.26
N GLU A 4 24.85 1.28 1.99
CA GLU A 4 24.03 0.40 1.15
C GLU A 4 22.75 -0.06 1.87
N MET A 5 22.81 -0.24 3.20
CA MET A 5 21.66 -0.60 4.02
C MET A 5 20.69 0.57 4.19
N TYR A 6 21.19 1.80 4.37
CA TYR A 6 20.33 3.00 4.45
C TYR A 6 19.61 3.30 3.14
N THR A 7 20.24 3.02 1.99
CA THR A 7 19.60 3.19 0.69
C THR A 7 18.49 2.16 0.49
N GLU A 8 18.68 0.93 0.94
CA GLU A 8 17.66 -0.12 0.86
C GLU A 8 16.44 0.17 1.74
N THR A 9 16.64 0.65 2.98
CA THR A 9 15.53 1.04 3.87
C THR A 9 14.74 2.23 3.34
N ALA A 10 15.41 3.24 2.77
CA ALA A 10 14.73 4.38 2.16
C ALA A 10 13.86 3.98 0.95
N VAL A 11 14.35 3.07 0.11
CA VAL A 11 13.59 2.51 -1.02
C VAL A 11 12.39 1.70 -0.55
N GLN A 12 12.52 0.93 0.55
CA GLN A 12 11.42 0.20 1.14
C GLN A 12 10.34 1.13 1.70
N ILE A 13 10.71 2.23 2.37
CA ILE A 13 9.77 3.24 2.86
C ILE A 13 9.03 3.89 1.68
N ASP A 14 9.74 4.27 0.63
CA ASP A 14 9.13 4.88 -0.56
C ASP A 14 8.17 3.92 -1.28
N ALA A 15 8.54 2.64 -1.39
CA ALA A 15 7.68 1.59 -1.92
C ALA A 15 6.42 1.40 -1.06
N ALA A 16 6.55 1.41 0.26
CA ALA A 16 5.44 1.29 1.19
C ALA A 16 4.47 2.47 1.08
N VAL A 17 5.00 3.70 0.99
CA VAL A 17 4.20 4.92 0.79
C VAL A 17 3.48 4.86 -0.56
N SER A 18 4.18 4.44 -1.62
CA SER A 18 3.61 4.31 -2.96
C SER A 18 2.48 3.27 -3.00
N ALA A 19 2.66 2.11 -2.37
CA ALA A 19 1.64 1.07 -2.30
C ALA A 19 0.35 1.55 -1.62
N ARG A 20 0.47 2.25 -0.48
CA ARG A 20 -0.67 2.86 0.22
C ARG A 20 -1.36 3.92 -0.64
N LYS A 21 -0.57 4.75 -1.32
CA LYS A 21 -1.11 5.77 -2.22
C LYS A 21 -1.93 5.13 -3.34
N TYR A 22 -1.39 4.10 -4.01
CA TYR A 22 -2.11 3.40 -5.07
C TYR A 22 -3.37 2.71 -4.56
N SER A 23 -3.32 2.10 -3.37
CA SER A 23 -4.53 1.56 -2.72
C SER A 23 -5.60 2.65 -2.53
N SER A 24 -5.24 3.79 -1.97
CA SER A 24 -6.16 4.92 -1.76
C SER A 24 -6.73 5.46 -3.08
N ASP A 25 -5.87 5.69 -4.07
CA ASP A 25 -6.28 6.20 -5.38
C ASP A 25 -7.25 5.22 -6.07
N MET A 26 -6.99 3.91 -5.97
CA MET A 26 -7.88 2.87 -6.51
C MET A 26 -9.25 2.85 -5.84
N VAL A 27 -9.30 2.96 -4.50
CA VAL A 27 -10.58 3.01 -3.76
C VAL A 27 -11.40 4.24 -4.15
N ASP A 28 -10.76 5.40 -4.26
CA ASP A 28 -11.44 6.66 -4.64
C ASP A 28 -11.98 6.60 -6.07
N ASP A 29 -11.18 6.12 -7.01
CA ASP A 29 -11.58 6.00 -8.41
C ASP A 29 -12.65 4.93 -8.60
N LEU A 30 -12.58 3.81 -7.87
CA LEU A 30 -13.62 2.79 -7.87
C LEU A 30 -14.94 3.32 -7.31
N ALA A 31 -14.90 4.15 -6.27
CA ALA A 31 -16.08 4.79 -5.72
C ALA A 31 -16.70 5.81 -6.69
N ARG A 32 -15.89 6.55 -7.45
CA ARG A 32 -16.36 7.45 -8.52
C ARG A 32 -17.05 6.64 -9.63
N LEU A 33 -16.35 5.66 -10.17
CA LEU A 33 -16.86 4.82 -11.24
C LEU A 33 -18.12 4.05 -10.82
N GLY A 34 -18.19 3.62 -9.55
CA GLY A 34 -19.38 2.97 -9.00
C GLY A 34 -20.63 3.86 -9.06
N ARG A 35 -20.50 5.16 -8.76
CA ARG A 35 -21.62 6.10 -8.90
C ARG A 35 -22.03 6.27 -10.36
N ASP A 36 -21.07 6.40 -11.27
CA ASP A 36 -21.37 6.54 -12.71
C ASP A 36 -22.08 5.28 -13.26
N VAL A 37 -21.67 4.09 -12.81
CA VAL A 37 -22.32 2.83 -13.19
C VAL A 37 -23.72 2.69 -12.59
N GLU A 38 -23.91 3.08 -11.32
CA GLU A 38 -25.22 3.11 -10.69
C GLU A 38 -26.19 4.04 -11.44
N ASP A 39 -25.75 5.25 -11.77
CA ASP A 39 -26.54 6.23 -12.53
C ASP A 39 -26.87 5.70 -13.94
N LEU A 40 -25.93 5.02 -14.61
CA LEU A 40 -26.16 4.39 -15.91
C LEU A 40 -27.22 3.29 -15.82
N LEU A 41 -27.11 2.39 -14.83
CA LEU A 41 -28.01 1.25 -14.67
C LEU A 41 -29.42 1.65 -14.20
N GLN A 42 -29.62 2.87 -13.70
CA GLN A 42 -30.96 3.40 -13.42
C GLN A 42 -31.77 3.66 -14.70
N VAL A 43 -31.10 4.05 -15.79
CA VAL A 43 -31.78 4.43 -17.05
C VAL A 43 -31.62 3.38 -18.15
N TRP A 44 -30.53 2.61 -18.10
CA TRP A 44 -30.26 1.55 -19.06
C TRP A 44 -30.81 0.22 -18.55
N THR A 45 -31.80 -0.32 -19.27
CA THR A 45 -32.52 -1.54 -18.86
C THR A 45 -32.45 -2.64 -19.92
N GLY A 46 -32.67 -3.89 -19.50
CA GLY A 46 -32.72 -5.09 -20.35
C GLY A 46 -31.51 -5.99 -20.15
N GLY A 47 -31.51 -7.17 -20.79
CA GLY A 47 -30.50 -8.21 -20.49
C GLY A 47 -29.03 -7.80 -20.71
N ALA A 48 -28.77 -6.82 -21.58
CA ALA A 48 -27.43 -6.26 -21.74
C ALA A 48 -27.00 -5.43 -20.52
N ALA A 49 -27.91 -4.65 -19.94
CA ALA A 49 -27.66 -3.90 -18.72
C ALA A 49 -27.45 -4.83 -17.52
N ASP A 50 -28.23 -5.92 -17.42
CA ASP A 50 -28.08 -6.92 -16.37
C ASP A 50 -26.69 -7.59 -16.43
N SER A 51 -26.26 -8.01 -17.63
CA SER A 51 -24.95 -8.62 -17.84
C SER A 51 -23.80 -7.64 -17.56
N TYR A 52 -23.98 -6.37 -17.92
CA TYR A 52 -23.02 -5.32 -17.59
C TYR A 52 -22.92 -5.10 -16.07
N GLY A 53 -24.05 -5.01 -15.36
CA GLY A 53 -24.07 -4.85 -13.91
C GLY A 53 -23.42 -6.02 -13.15
N GLN A 54 -23.61 -7.25 -13.63
CA GLN A 54 -22.91 -8.43 -13.10
C GLN A 54 -21.40 -8.33 -13.32
N SER A 55 -20.97 -8.03 -14.55
CA SER A 55 -19.55 -7.88 -14.89
C SER A 55 -18.90 -6.74 -14.11
N TRP A 56 -19.63 -5.65 -13.87
CA TRP A 56 -19.20 -4.54 -13.03
C TRP A 56 -18.98 -4.98 -11.57
N ALA A 57 -19.91 -5.75 -11.00
CA ALA A 57 -19.78 -6.24 -9.63
C ALA A 57 -18.55 -7.15 -9.46
N GLU A 58 -18.27 -8.02 -10.44
CA GLU A 58 -17.07 -8.85 -10.46
C GLU A 58 -15.79 -8.03 -10.54
N LEU A 59 -15.75 -7.04 -11.45
CA LEU A 59 -14.61 -6.13 -11.59
C LEU A 59 -14.36 -5.32 -10.30
N LYS A 60 -15.44 -4.78 -9.72
CA LYS A 60 -15.37 -4.00 -8.47
C LYS A 60 -14.75 -4.84 -7.35
N SER A 61 -15.23 -6.06 -7.15
CA SER A 61 -14.69 -7.00 -6.16
C SER A 61 -13.20 -7.29 -6.39
N ALA A 62 -12.79 -7.53 -7.64
CA ALA A 62 -11.38 -7.77 -7.96
C ALA A 62 -10.48 -6.56 -7.66
N ILE A 63 -10.96 -5.34 -7.96
CA ILE A 63 -10.22 -4.10 -7.66
C ILE A 63 -10.12 -3.87 -6.15
N GLU A 64 -11.18 -4.12 -5.39
CA GLU A 64 -11.18 -4.03 -3.92
C GLU A 64 -10.14 -4.97 -3.29
N VAL A 65 -10.01 -6.19 -3.82
CA VAL A 65 -8.98 -7.14 -3.39
C VAL A 65 -7.58 -6.59 -3.67
N ILE A 66 -7.31 -6.08 -4.89
CA ILE A 66 -6.00 -5.53 -5.24
C ILE A 66 -5.65 -4.32 -4.36
N ALA A 67 -6.62 -3.44 -4.10
CA ALA A 67 -6.41 -2.28 -3.23
C ALA A 67 -6.07 -2.72 -1.79
N GLY A 68 -6.76 -3.74 -1.26
CA GLY A 68 -6.47 -4.32 0.05
C GLY A 68 -5.10 -5.00 0.13
N ASP A 69 -4.66 -5.66 -0.95
CA ASP A 69 -3.32 -6.26 -1.03
C ASP A 69 -2.23 -5.19 -1.05
N LEU A 70 -2.44 -4.09 -1.79
CA LEU A 70 -1.52 -2.95 -1.82
C LEU A 70 -1.41 -2.24 -0.46
N GLU A 71 -2.52 -2.12 0.26
CA GLU A 71 -2.53 -1.59 1.63
C GLU A 71 -1.69 -2.47 2.56
N GLN A 72 -1.92 -3.79 2.54
CA GLN A 72 -1.16 -4.75 3.34
C GLN A 72 0.34 -4.74 3.01
N ILE A 73 0.71 -4.65 1.73
CA ILE A 73 2.12 -4.51 1.31
C ILE A 73 2.70 -3.22 1.89
N GLY A 74 1.96 -2.12 1.81
CA GLY A 74 2.36 -0.83 2.38
C GLY A 74 2.49 -0.82 3.91
N ASP A 75 1.74 -1.68 4.61
CA ASP A 75 1.88 -1.89 6.05
C ASP A 75 3.11 -2.72 6.38
N LEU A 76 3.24 -3.90 5.79
CA LEU A 76 4.33 -4.84 6.09
C LEU A 76 5.70 -4.27 5.74
N VAL A 77 5.85 -3.66 4.56
CA VAL A 77 7.12 -3.06 4.13
C VAL A 77 7.45 -1.84 4.99
N GLY A 78 6.44 -1.03 5.33
CA GLY A 78 6.62 0.15 6.16
C GLY A 78 7.00 -0.19 7.61
N GLU A 79 6.42 -1.25 8.18
CA GLU A 79 6.77 -1.76 9.51
C GLU A 79 8.17 -2.35 9.53
N SER A 80 8.49 -3.22 8.56
CA SER A 80 9.82 -3.83 8.45
C SER A 80 10.93 -2.78 8.34
N ALA A 81 10.75 -1.76 7.49
CA ALA A 81 11.74 -0.70 7.33
C ALA A 81 11.96 0.11 8.62
N ARG A 82 10.89 0.43 9.37
CA ARG A 82 11.01 1.14 10.66
C ARG A 82 11.68 0.30 11.73
N ASP A 83 11.43 -0.99 11.75
CA ASP A 83 12.08 -1.91 12.69
C ASP A 83 13.57 -2.03 12.40
N TYR A 84 13.97 -2.03 11.12
CA TYR A 84 15.38 -1.94 10.73
C TYR A 84 16.03 -0.63 11.17
N GLU A 85 15.40 0.54 10.95
CA GLU A 85 15.94 1.83 11.44
C GLU A 85 16.11 1.84 12.96
N ARG A 86 15.15 1.28 13.70
CA ARG A 86 15.21 1.19 15.16
C ARG A 86 16.36 0.28 15.62
N ALA A 87 16.47 -0.91 15.05
CA ALA A 87 17.53 -1.86 15.39
C ALA A 87 18.92 -1.27 15.12
N GLU A 88 19.09 -0.53 14.03
CA GLU A 88 20.36 0.13 13.70
C GLU A 88 20.68 1.27 14.68
N SER A 89 19.71 2.09 15.04
CA SER A 89 19.87 3.14 16.06
C SER A 89 20.28 2.55 17.43
N ASP A 90 19.65 1.45 17.83
CA ASP A 90 19.94 0.77 19.10
C ASP A 90 21.33 0.10 19.08
N ASN A 91 21.75 -0.46 17.94
CA ASN A 91 23.10 -0.97 17.75
C ASN A 91 24.16 0.13 17.77
N ALA A 92 23.91 1.26 17.10
CA ALA A 92 24.84 2.39 17.04
C ALA A 92 25.06 3.01 18.44
N THR A 93 24.00 3.15 19.24
CA THR A 93 24.08 3.65 20.62
C THR A 93 24.82 2.68 21.55
N THR A 94 24.60 1.37 21.40
CA THR A 94 25.30 0.32 22.16
C THR A 94 26.80 0.26 21.80
N PHE A 95 27.13 0.39 20.52
CA PHE A 95 28.51 0.38 20.06
C PHE A 95 29.28 1.62 20.53
N SER A 96 28.66 2.81 20.42
CA SER A 96 29.23 4.07 20.90
C SER A 96 29.52 4.05 22.41
N SER A 97 28.55 3.58 23.21
CA SER A 97 28.70 3.47 24.67
C SER A 97 29.77 2.45 25.08
N THR A 98 29.88 1.31 24.40
CA THR A 98 30.91 0.30 24.67
C THR A 98 32.32 0.81 24.32
N LYS A 99 32.45 1.61 23.27
CA LYS A 99 33.74 2.22 22.87
C LYS A 99 34.18 3.30 23.85
N MET A 100 33.26 4.08 24.40
CA MET A 100 33.52 5.10 25.42
C MET A 100 33.95 4.50 26.78
N LEU A 101 33.49 3.30 27.12
CA LEU A 101 33.88 2.59 28.35
C LEU A 101 35.24 1.88 28.28
N ARG A 102 35.87 1.83 27.10
CA ARG A 102 37.19 1.18 26.87
C ARG A 102 38.32 2.18 26.65
N LEU A 103 38.10 3.47 26.91
CA LEU A 103 39.09 4.55 26.96
C LEU A 103 39.27 5.03 28.40
#